data_AF-A0AAN0YJL2-F1
#
_entry.id   AF-A0AAN0YJL2-F1
#
_cell.length_a   1.000
_cell.length_b   1.000
_cell.length_c   1.000
_cell.angle_alpha   90.00
_cell.angle_beta   90.00
_cell.angle_gamma   90.00
#
_symmetry.space_group_name_H-M   'P 1'
#
loop_
_entity.id
_entity.type
_entity.pdbx_description
1 polymer ?
#
loop_
_entity_poly.entity_id
_entity_poly.type
_entity_poly.pdbx_seq_one_letter_code
_entity_poly.pdbx_strand_id
1 'polypeptide(L)'
;MPYSTQHSYIDQSDLVDVLELYFLNSLDDVEEYLPNLYKHPRNLNPSNSLFGQVTTEEMDYCFSFLTEIDKKIMKYIILRDEESLVDITDHYIYQVLPNQNSKQFDGLHNWIWKVYFEAKDSISYTLLKLL
;
A
#
# COMPACT_ATOMS: atom_id res chain seq x y z
N MET A 1 -29.79 -15.78 9.48
CA MET A 1 -29.07 -16.20 8.26
C MET A 1 -27.64 -15.75 8.41
N PRO A 2 -26.63 -16.62 8.20
CA PRO A 2 -25.25 -16.16 8.21
C PRO A 2 -25.07 -15.28 6.96
N TYR A 3 -24.71 -14.02 7.16
CA TYR A 3 -24.30 -13.16 6.07
C TYR A 3 -23.08 -13.82 5.42
N SER A 4 -23.15 -14.15 4.13
CA SER A 4 -21.96 -14.56 3.39
C SER A 4 -21.02 -13.36 3.37
N THR A 5 -19.92 -13.44 4.11
CA THR A 5 -18.85 -12.44 4.20
C THR A 5 -18.04 -12.27 2.90
N GLN A 6 -18.52 -12.78 1.77
CA GLN A 6 -17.71 -12.97 0.56
C GLN A 6 -17.61 -11.76 -0.38
N HIS A 7 -18.31 -10.65 -0.16
CA HIS A 7 -18.37 -9.55 -1.16
C HIS A 7 -18.27 -8.16 -0.55
N SER A 8 -17.16 -7.94 0.13
CA SER A 8 -16.72 -6.66 0.68
C SER A 8 -15.64 -6.08 -0.24
N TYR A 9 -15.61 -4.77 -0.50
CA TYR A 9 -14.77 -4.15 -1.56
C TYR A 9 -13.96 -2.97 -1.03
N ILE A 10 -12.77 -2.74 -1.59
CA ILE A 10 -11.78 -1.73 -1.18
C ILE A 10 -11.50 -0.83 -2.40
N ASP A 11 -11.66 0.49 -2.34
CA ASP A 11 -11.18 1.44 -3.36
C ASP A 11 -9.65 1.67 -3.23
N GLN A 12 -8.98 2.25 -4.23
CA GLN A 12 -7.58 2.71 -4.13
C GLN A 12 -7.38 3.74 -2.99
N SER A 13 -8.42 4.47 -2.60
CA SER A 13 -8.44 5.26 -1.36
C SER A 13 -8.46 4.37 -0.12
N ASP A 14 -9.29 3.33 -0.14
CA ASP A 14 -9.47 2.42 0.98
C ASP A 14 -8.23 1.49 1.13
N LEU A 15 -7.44 1.26 0.07
CA LEU A 15 -6.16 0.56 0.14
C LEU A 15 -5.16 1.30 1.04
N VAL A 16 -5.22 2.63 1.11
CA VAL A 16 -4.37 3.40 2.03
C VAL A 16 -4.74 3.07 3.48
N ASP A 17 -6.04 3.02 3.79
CA ASP A 17 -6.55 2.69 5.11
C ASP A 17 -6.19 1.23 5.49
N VAL A 18 -6.27 0.30 4.54
CA VAL A 18 -5.83 -1.10 4.71
C VAL A 18 -4.34 -1.19 5.04
N LEU A 19 -3.51 -0.44 4.29
CA LEU A 19 -2.07 -0.42 4.52
C LEU A 19 -1.71 0.22 5.87
N GLU A 20 -2.46 1.25 6.29
CA GLU A 20 -2.32 1.84 7.62
C GLU A 20 -2.60 0.80 8.71
N LEU A 21 -3.73 0.10 8.62
CA LEU A 21 -4.08 -0.97 9.57
C LEU A 21 -3.04 -2.11 9.58
N TYR A 22 -2.51 -2.48 8.41
CA TYR A 22 -1.44 -3.46 8.26
C TYR A 22 -0.16 -3.02 8.99
N PHE A 23 0.33 -1.80 8.74
CA PHE A 23 1.54 -1.32 9.42
C PHE A 23 1.36 -1.13 10.92
N LEU A 24 0.12 -0.91 11.39
CA LEU A 24 -0.23 -0.87 12.80
C LEU A 24 -0.40 -2.26 13.44
N ASN A 25 -0.23 -3.35 12.69
CA ASN A 25 -0.48 -4.73 13.10
C ASN A 25 -1.90 -4.95 13.62
N SER A 26 -2.87 -4.29 12.98
CA SER A 26 -4.27 -4.30 13.42
C SER A 26 -5.23 -4.81 12.35
N LEU A 27 -4.74 -5.15 11.15
CA LEU A 27 -5.58 -5.48 10.00
C LEU A 27 -6.60 -6.61 10.27
N ASP A 28 -6.17 -7.69 10.92
CA ASP A 28 -7.05 -8.82 11.25
C ASP A 28 -7.83 -8.64 12.56
N ASP A 29 -7.43 -7.69 13.40
CA ASP A 29 -7.92 -7.55 14.78
C ASP A 29 -9.17 -6.65 14.90
N VAL A 30 -9.59 -5.96 13.84
CA VAL A 30 -10.66 -4.95 13.98
C VAL A 30 -12.04 -5.40 13.47
N GLU A 31 -12.77 -6.13 14.32
CA GLU A 31 -14.22 -6.37 14.15
C GLU A 31 -15.03 -5.05 14.01
N GLU A 32 -14.47 -3.91 14.44
CA GLU A 32 -15.13 -2.60 14.51
C GLU A 32 -14.93 -1.71 13.25
N TYR A 33 -13.83 -1.87 12.50
CA TYR A 33 -13.51 -1.04 11.31
C TYR A 33 -13.88 -1.70 9.99
N LEU A 34 -13.88 -3.04 9.93
CA LEU A 34 -14.25 -3.81 8.74
C LEU A 34 -15.65 -3.41 8.18
N PRO A 35 -16.70 -3.15 8.98
CA PRO A 35 -18.00 -2.72 8.44
C PRO A 35 -17.99 -1.34 7.76
N ASN A 36 -17.05 -0.45 8.12
CA ASN A 36 -16.94 0.90 7.57
C ASN A 36 -16.01 0.97 6.35
N LEU A 37 -14.98 0.12 6.30
CA LEU A 37 -14.13 -0.03 5.11
C LEU A 37 -14.87 -0.72 3.96
N TYR A 38 -15.69 -1.72 4.28
CA TYR A 38 -16.39 -2.52 3.27
C TYR A 38 -17.76 -1.96 2.95
N LYS A 39 -17.82 -1.19 1.87
CA LYS A 39 -19.06 -0.55 1.41
C LYS A 39 -19.96 -1.56 0.69
N HIS A 40 -21.28 -1.37 0.82
CA HIS A 40 -22.26 -2.10 0.02
C HIS A 40 -21.96 -1.89 -1.48
N PRO A 41 -22.11 -2.91 -2.36
CA PRO A 41 -21.83 -2.82 -3.80
C PRO A 41 -22.41 -1.63 -4.57
N ARG A 42 -23.45 -0.98 -4.02
CA ARG A 42 -24.16 0.16 -4.63
C ARG A 42 -23.47 1.49 -4.34
N ASN A 43 -22.61 1.54 -3.34
CA ASN A 43 -21.87 2.72 -2.89
C ASN A 43 -20.43 2.72 -3.43
N LEU A 44 -20.09 1.72 -4.25
CA LEU A 44 -18.78 1.60 -4.87
C LEU A 44 -18.76 2.35 -6.19
N ASN A 45 -17.60 2.92 -6.51
CA ASN A 45 -17.36 3.41 -7.85
C ASN A 45 -17.21 2.22 -8.81
N PRO A 46 -18.09 2.06 -9.82
CA PRO A 46 -18.04 0.92 -10.75
C PRO A 46 -16.76 0.89 -11.60
N SER A 47 -15.96 1.97 -11.64
CA SER A 47 -14.65 1.98 -12.29
C SER A 47 -13.50 1.51 -11.40
N ASN A 48 -13.70 1.38 -10.08
CA ASN A 48 -12.69 0.96 -9.11
C ASN A 48 -12.95 -0.48 -8.70
N SER A 49 -12.03 -1.35 -9.11
CA SER A 49 -12.14 -2.81 -8.95
C SER A 49 -11.11 -3.26 -7.94
N LEU A 50 -11.46 -3.40 -6.67
CA LEU A 50 -10.62 -4.09 -5.69
C LEU A 50 -11.56 -4.75 -4.66
N PHE A 51 -11.43 -6.06 -4.55
CA PHE A 51 -12.41 -6.99 -3.95
C PHE A 51 -11.90 -7.54 -2.61
N GLY A 52 -12.78 -8.19 -1.86
CA GLY A 52 -12.47 -9.09 -0.74
C GLY A 52 -12.17 -8.43 0.61
N GLN A 53 -12.35 -9.21 1.68
CA GLN A 53 -11.70 -8.93 2.94
C GLN A 53 -10.21 -9.26 2.78
N VAL A 54 -9.34 -8.26 2.89
CA VAL A 54 -7.88 -8.47 2.78
C VAL A 54 -7.34 -8.84 4.16
N THR A 55 -6.61 -9.96 4.23
CA THR A 55 -6.00 -10.48 5.45
C THR A 55 -4.53 -10.07 5.57
N THR A 56 -3.96 -10.16 6.79
CA THR A 56 -2.51 -9.95 6.98
C THR A 56 -1.68 -10.92 6.13
N GLU A 57 -2.11 -12.17 5.98
CA GLU A 57 -1.40 -13.17 5.17
C GLU A 57 -1.33 -12.77 3.68
N GLU A 58 -2.43 -12.29 3.11
CA GLU A 58 -2.45 -11.79 1.72
C GLU A 58 -1.60 -10.53 1.55
N MET A 59 -1.59 -9.65 2.56
CA MET A 59 -0.72 -8.47 2.55
C MET A 59 0.75 -8.85 2.65
N ASP A 60 1.11 -9.79 3.52
CA ASP A 60 2.48 -10.30 3.64
C ASP A 60 2.96 -10.91 2.30
N TYR A 61 2.08 -11.65 1.63
CA TYR A 61 2.36 -12.16 0.28
C TYR A 61 2.61 -11.02 -0.72
N CYS A 62 1.79 -9.97 -0.72
CA CYS A 62 1.98 -8.81 -1.59
C CYS A 62 3.30 -8.08 -1.30
N PHE A 63 3.61 -7.88 -0.02
CA PHE A 63 4.85 -7.24 0.43
C PHE A 63 6.09 -8.09 0.12
N SER A 64 5.96 -9.40 -0.10
CA SER A 64 7.08 -10.27 -0.47
C SER A 64 7.70 -9.92 -1.84
N PHE A 65 6.96 -9.25 -2.71
CA PHE A 65 7.44 -8.81 -4.03
C PHE A 65 8.07 -7.42 -4.03
N LEU A 66 7.95 -6.69 -2.91
CA LEU A 66 8.52 -5.36 -2.76
C LEU A 66 9.93 -5.44 -2.20
N THR A 67 10.79 -4.54 -2.67
CA THR A 67 12.12 -4.38 -2.08
C THR A 67 12.03 -3.74 -0.71
N GLU A 68 13.08 -3.89 0.11
CA GLU A 68 13.11 -3.25 1.44
C GLU A 68 12.99 -1.73 1.37
N ILE A 69 13.46 -1.10 0.28
CA ILE A 69 13.32 0.35 0.12
C ILE A 69 11.88 0.75 -0.17
N ASP A 70 11.16 -0.03 -0.98
CA ASP A 70 9.74 0.19 -1.27
C ASP A 70 8.92 0.14 0.02
N LYS A 71 9.16 -0.87 0.86
CA LYS A 71 8.48 -1.06 2.16
C LYS A 71 8.70 0.13 3.10
N LYS A 72 9.94 0.62 3.21
CA LYS A 72 10.28 1.80 4.02
C LYS A 72 9.61 3.05 3.49
N ILE A 73 9.61 3.27 2.17
CA ILE A 73 8.93 4.40 1.53
C ILE A 73 7.43 4.37 1.80
N MET A 74 6.80 3.20 1.68
CA MET A 74 5.39 3.03 2.00
C MET A 74 5.09 3.35 3.46
N LYS A 75 5.88 2.80 4.40
CA LYS A 75 5.73 3.06 5.83
C LYS A 75 5.92 4.54 6.17
N TYR A 76 6.91 5.20 5.56
CA TYR A 76 7.13 6.64 5.72
C TYR A 76 5.93 7.47 5.25
N ILE A 77 5.37 7.17 4.07
CA ILE A 77 4.25 7.97 3.54
C ILE A 77 2.97 7.76 4.36
N ILE A 78 2.70 6.52 4.76
CA ILE A 78 1.44 6.15 5.43
C ILE A 78 1.48 6.53 6.90
N LEU A 79 2.53 6.14 7.63
CA LEU A 79 2.63 6.37 9.08
C LEU A 79 3.47 7.58 9.48
N ARG A 80 4.08 8.30 8.52
CA ARG A 80 5.07 9.36 8.81
C ARG A 80 6.22 8.85 9.68
N ASP A 81 6.66 7.62 9.39
CA ASP A 81 7.76 6.96 10.11
C ASP A 81 9.11 7.60 9.78
N GLU A 82 9.55 8.56 10.60
CA GLU A 82 10.79 9.32 10.40
C GLU A 82 12.05 8.44 10.48
N GLU A 83 12.00 7.29 11.15
CA GLU A 83 13.12 6.33 11.17
C GLU A 83 13.39 5.79 9.75
N SER A 84 12.33 5.50 9.00
CA SER A 84 12.44 5.08 7.60
C SER A 84 13.04 6.17 6.70
N LEU A 85 12.83 7.46 7.01
CA LEU A 85 13.32 8.57 6.18
C LEU A 85 14.85 8.61 6.09
N VAL A 86 15.55 8.23 7.16
CA VAL A 86 17.02 8.17 7.18
C VAL A 86 17.53 7.18 6.14
N ASP A 87 17.02 5.94 6.20
CA ASP A 87 17.39 4.88 5.26
C ASP A 87 17.00 5.21 3.81
N ILE A 88 15.84 5.86 3.62
CA ILE A 88 15.37 6.32 2.32
C ILE A 88 16.32 7.37 1.72
N THR A 89 16.74 8.32 2.55
CA THR A 89 17.64 9.41 2.14
C THR A 89 19.02 8.86 1.78
N ASP A 90 19.56 7.96 2.61
CA ASP A 90 20.85 7.32 2.34
C ASP A 90 20.79 6.48 1.06
N HIS A 91 19.75 5.67 0.87
CA HIS A 91 19.57 4.91 -0.36
C HIS A 91 19.51 5.82 -1.59
N TYR A 92 18.78 6.94 -1.50
CA TYR A 92 18.68 7.90 -2.59
C TYR A 92 20.03 8.53 -2.92
N ILE A 93 20.75 9.04 -1.93
CA ILE A 93 22.03 9.75 -2.12
C ILE A 93 23.11 8.82 -2.68
N TYR A 94 23.21 7.60 -2.15
CA TYR A 94 24.32 6.70 -2.45
C TYR A 94 24.03 5.71 -3.58
N GLN A 95 22.77 5.39 -3.88
CA GLN A 95 22.42 4.38 -4.89
C GLN A 95 21.63 4.94 -6.07
N VAL A 96 20.75 5.92 -5.86
CA VAL A 96 19.89 6.44 -6.94
C VAL A 96 20.56 7.61 -7.64
N LEU A 97 20.98 8.61 -6.88
CA LEU A 97 21.55 9.85 -7.39
C LEU A 97 22.77 9.65 -8.31
N PRO A 98 23.73 8.77 -7.99
CA PRO A 98 24.91 8.56 -8.85
C PRO A 98 24.57 7.92 -10.20
N ASN A 99 23.42 7.25 -10.29
CA ASN A 99 22.98 6.53 -11.48
C ASN A 99 22.01 7.36 -12.35
N GLN A 100 21.62 8.57 -11.91
CA GLN A 100 20.81 9.47 -12.71
C GLN A 100 21.67 10.22 -13.74
N ASN A 101 21.24 10.19 -15.00
CA ASN A 101 21.82 11.06 -16.02
C ASN A 101 21.52 12.52 -15.65
N SER A 102 22.55 13.38 -15.70
CA SER A 102 22.57 14.78 -15.23
C SER A 102 21.51 15.73 -15.81
N LYS A 103 20.63 15.25 -16.70
CA LYS A 103 19.57 16.04 -17.36
C LYS A 103 18.17 15.84 -16.78
N GLN A 104 17.95 14.86 -15.90
CA GLN A 104 16.65 14.59 -15.25
C GLN A 104 16.86 14.31 -13.77
N PHE A 105 17.20 15.36 -13.03
CA PHE A 105 17.26 15.28 -11.58
C PHE A 105 15.84 15.28 -11.01
N ASP A 106 15.32 14.09 -10.72
CA ASP A 106 14.10 13.95 -9.92
C ASP A 106 14.51 14.09 -8.46
N GLY A 107 14.29 15.26 -7.86
CA GLY A 107 14.62 15.47 -6.44
C GLY A 107 13.99 14.41 -5.53
N LEU A 108 14.61 14.19 -4.36
CA LEU A 108 14.24 13.13 -3.39
C LEU A 108 12.71 12.97 -3.22
N HIS A 109 11.98 14.08 -3.08
CA HIS A 109 10.54 14.08 -2.93
C HIS A 109 9.80 13.43 -4.12
N ASN A 110 10.17 13.78 -5.36
CA ASN A 110 9.56 13.21 -6.55
C ASN A 110 9.89 11.73 -6.70
N TRP A 111 11.13 11.34 -6.38
CA TRP A 111 11.54 9.95 -6.41
C TRP A 111 10.76 9.12 -5.37
N ILE A 112 10.61 9.61 -4.13
CA ILE A 112 9.80 8.97 -3.09
C ILE A 112 8.37 8.72 -3.57
N TRP A 113 7.71 9.75 -4.13
CA TRP A 113 6.34 9.59 -4.65
C TRP A 113 6.25 8.61 -5.81
N LYS A 114 7.22 8.64 -6.73
CA LYS A 114 7.27 7.70 -7.84
C LYS A 114 7.35 6.26 -7.34
N VAL A 115 8.31 5.95 -6.47
CA VAL A 115 8.47 4.60 -5.90
C VAL A 115 7.24 4.19 -5.12
N TYR A 116 6.63 5.10 -4.36
CA TYR A 116 5.39 4.83 -3.64
C TYR A 116 4.24 4.43 -4.56
N PHE A 117 4.00 5.18 -5.64
CA PHE A 117 2.93 4.85 -6.58
C PHE A 117 3.21 3.52 -7.28
N GLU A 118 4.46 3.27 -7.69
CA GLU A 118 4.86 1.98 -8.29
C GLU A 118 4.65 0.80 -7.32
N ALA A 119 5.03 0.95 -6.05
CA ALA A 119 4.83 -0.06 -5.02
C ALA A 119 3.34 -0.29 -4.71
N LYS A 120 2.56 0.78 -4.59
CA LYS A 120 1.11 0.71 -4.38
C LYS A 120 0.40 0.01 -5.53
N ASP A 121 0.77 0.32 -6.77
CA ASP A 121 0.21 -0.33 -7.96
C ASP A 121 0.60 -1.81 -8.02
N SER A 122 1.83 -2.15 -7.62
CA SER A 122 2.29 -3.55 -7.50
C SER A 122 1.47 -4.35 -6.48
N ILE A 123 1.21 -3.78 -5.30
CA ILE A 123 0.34 -4.39 -4.28
C ILE A 123 -1.08 -4.56 -4.83
N SER A 124 -1.66 -3.50 -5.38
CA SER A 124 -3.02 -3.54 -5.94
C SER A 124 -3.15 -4.63 -7.01
N TYR A 125 -2.18 -4.72 -7.91
CA TYR A 125 -2.16 -5.74 -8.95
C TYR A 125 -1.97 -7.16 -8.40
N THR A 126 -1.15 -7.33 -7.36
CA THR A 126 -0.93 -8.64 -6.73
C THR A 126 -2.16 -9.10 -5.98
N LEU A 127 -2.81 -8.22 -5.19
CA LEU A 127 -4.08 -8.49 -4.53
C LEU A 127 -5.16 -8.90 -5.55
N LEU A 128 -5.23 -8.22 -6.69
CA LEU A 128 -6.16 -8.57 -7.78
C LEU A 128 -5.98 -9.98 -8.36
N LYS A 129 -4.81 -10.61 -8.17
CA LYS A 129 -4.56 -11.97 -8.65
C LYS A 129 -4.84 -13.05 -7.62
N LEU A 130 -4.88 -12.69 -6.34
CA LEU A 130 -5.17 -13.62 -5.25
C LEU A 130 -6.67 -13.92 -5.14
N LEU A 131 -7.50 -13.01 -5.65
CA LEU A 131 -8.97 -13.02 -5.61
C LEU A 131 -9.57 -13.56 -6.91
#